data_AF-A0A820J5N8-F1
#
_entry.id   AF-A0A820J5N8-F1
#
_cell.length_a   1.000
_cell.length_b   1.000
_cell.length_c   1.000
_cell.angle_alpha   90.00
_cell.angle_beta   90.00
_cell.angle_gamma   90.00
#
_symmetry.space_group_name_H-M   'P 1'
#
loop_
_entity.id
_entity.type
_entity.pdbx_description
1 polymer ?
#
loop_
_entity_poly.entity_id
_entity_poly.type
_entity_poly.pdbx_seq_one_letter_code
_entity_poly.pdbx_strand_id
1 'polypeptide(L)'
;PKVFNIDDGRPVDSIFKPSEHFTMIFNVFVLMNLFNAINCRKIHCEKNIFHGISKNPIFYGIWIVTFIVQIVLVQYGSFTFSCVALAFQQWIWCLLFGVSVLLWNQVLSLIPVTRHIPTSSASDVYDPTLSPVEL
;
A
#
# COMPACT_ATOMS: atom_id res chain seq x y z
N PRO A 1 8.66 -34.26 -22.48
CA PRO A 1 8.34 -35.62 -21.93
C PRO A 1 7.08 -35.55 -21.04
N LYS A 2 5.84 -35.95 -21.41
CA LYS A 2 5.31 -37.07 -22.21
C LYS A 2 5.72 -38.47 -21.75
N VAL A 3 5.98 -38.67 -20.45
CA VAL A 3 6.42 -39.97 -19.91
C VAL A 3 5.31 -40.84 -19.33
N PHE A 4 4.11 -40.30 -19.08
CA PHE A 4 2.99 -41.11 -18.59
C PHE A 4 1.72 -40.75 -19.35
N ASN A 5 1.20 -41.74 -20.08
CA ASN A 5 0.05 -41.64 -20.97
C ASN A 5 -1.24 -41.72 -20.13
N ILE A 6 -1.48 -40.71 -19.29
CA ILE A 6 -2.71 -40.55 -18.52
C ILE A 6 -3.49 -39.42 -19.19
N ASP A 7 -4.72 -39.72 -19.58
CA ASP A 7 -5.70 -38.69 -19.94
C ASP A 7 -5.90 -37.80 -18.71
N ASP A 8 -5.51 -36.54 -18.81
CA ASP A 8 -5.92 -35.49 -17.87
C ASP A 8 -7.42 -35.22 -18.12
N GLY A 9 -8.27 -36.16 -17.68
CA GLY A 9 -9.73 -36.06 -17.69
C GLY A 9 -10.27 -34.99 -16.73
N ARG A 10 -9.50 -33.93 -16.50
CA ARG A 10 -9.94 -32.76 -15.76
C ARG A 10 -10.48 -31.77 -16.80
N PRO A 11 -11.80 -31.61 -16.93
CA PRO A 11 -12.29 -30.41 -17.57
C PRO A 11 -11.80 -29.25 -16.70
N VAL A 12 -10.86 -28.46 -17.21
CA VAL A 12 -10.38 -27.24 -16.54
C VAL A 12 -11.48 -26.20 -16.72
N ASP A 13 -12.57 -26.42 -15.98
CA ASP A 13 -13.69 -25.50 -15.83
C ASP A 13 -13.35 -24.43 -14.77
N SER A 14 -12.06 -24.13 -14.57
CA SER A 14 -11.60 -23.16 -13.56
C SER A 14 -11.78 -21.71 -13.98
N ILE A 15 -12.19 -21.46 -15.23
CA ILE A 15 -12.45 -20.11 -15.78
C ILE A 15 -13.80 -19.56 -15.29
N PHE A 16 -14.78 -20.41 -14.93
CA PHE A 16 -16.14 -20.00 -14.60
C PHE A 16 -16.50 -20.03 -13.11
N LYS A 17 -15.58 -20.44 -12.24
CA LYS A 17 -15.81 -20.32 -10.78
C LYS A 17 -15.41 -18.90 -10.37
N PRO A 18 -16.29 -18.10 -9.71
CA PRO A 18 -15.89 -16.81 -9.17
C PRO A 18 -14.62 -17.02 -8.34
N SER A 19 -13.54 -16.37 -8.77
CA SER A 19 -12.19 -16.80 -8.39
C SER A 19 -11.82 -16.14 -7.06
N GLU A 20 -11.67 -16.94 -6.01
CA GLU A 20 -11.20 -16.48 -4.68
C GLU A 20 -9.93 -15.63 -4.80
N HIS A 21 -9.07 -15.95 -5.76
CA HIS A 21 -7.84 -15.23 -6.06
C HIS A 21 -8.09 -13.77 -6.48
N PHE A 22 -9.10 -13.50 -7.30
CA PHE A 22 -9.43 -12.12 -7.71
C PHE A 22 -9.94 -11.29 -6.52
N THR A 23 -10.78 -11.90 -5.67
CA THR A 23 -11.26 -11.26 -4.44
C THR A 23 -10.11 -10.97 -3.47
N MET A 24 -9.16 -11.91 -3.36
CA MET A 24 -7.97 -11.74 -2.54
C MET A 24 -7.09 -10.60 -3.03
N ILE A 25 -6.83 -10.50 -4.35
CA ILE A 25 -6.05 -9.40 -4.93
C ILE A 25 -6.73 -8.05 -4.65
N PHE A 26 -8.05 -7.96 -4.85
CA PHE A 26 -8.80 -6.76 -4.55
C PHE A 26 -8.71 -6.37 -3.06
N ASN A 27 -8.93 -7.31 -2.15
CA ASN A 27 -8.86 -7.08 -0.71
C ASN A 27 -7.45 -6.64 -0.27
N VAL A 28 -6.40 -7.30 -0.77
CA VAL A 28 -5.01 -6.93 -0.52
C VAL A 28 -4.71 -5.54 -1.05
N PHE A 29 -5.17 -5.19 -2.25
CA PHE A 29 -4.93 -3.87 -2.84
C PHE A 29 -5.54 -2.75 -1.97
N VAL A 30 -6.77 -2.92 -1.49
CA VAL A 30 -7.39 -1.91 -0.63
C VAL A 30 -6.76 -1.85 0.75
N LEU A 31 -6.45 -3.00 1.37
CA LEU A 31 -5.73 -3.03 2.64
C LEU A 31 -4.35 -2.39 2.50
N MET A 32 -3.63 -2.67 1.40
CA MET A 32 -2.33 -2.07 1.11
C MET A 32 -2.44 -0.54 0.99
N ASN A 33 -3.44 -0.02 0.26
CA ASN A 33 -3.69 1.41 0.19
C ASN A 33 -4.01 2.02 1.57
N LEU A 34 -4.74 1.28 2.40
CA LEU A 34 -5.07 1.67 3.77
C LEU A 34 -3.82 1.77 4.65
N PHE A 35 -2.90 0.81 4.55
CA PHE A 35 -1.60 0.85 5.21
C PHE A 35 -0.69 1.94 4.64
N ASN A 36 -0.73 2.20 3.34
CA ASN A 36 0.05 3.26 2.71
C ASN A 36 -0.42 4.66 3.15
N ALA A 37 -1.72 4.85 3.40
CA ALA A 37 -2.24 6.07 3.99
C ALA A 37 -1.69 6.32 5.41
N ILE A 38 -1.38 5.26 6.16
CA ILE A 38 -0.67 5.37 7.44
C ILE A 38 0.75 5.88 7.23
N ASN A 39 1.48 5.33 6.24
CA ASN A 39 2.83 5.78 5.88
C ASN A 39 2.84 7.26 5.50
N CYS A 40 1.88 7.73 4.69
CA CYS A 40 1.75 9.14 4.30
C CYS A 40 1.50 10.07 5.50
N ARG A 41 0.88 9.58 6.58
CA ARG A 41 0.64 10.35 7.80
C ARG A 41 1.84 10.35 8.76
N LYS A 42 2.60 9.24 8.83
CA LYS A 42 3.70 9.02 9.80
C LYS A 42 5.08 9.54 9.34
N ILE A 43 5.16 10.78 8.88
CA ILE A 43 6.44 11.48 8.64
C ILE A 43 6.94 12.25 9.89
N HIS A 44 6.16 12.25 10.99
CA HIS A 44 6.58 12.86 12.25
C HIS A 44 7.22 11.83 13.18
N CYS A 45 8.54 11.98 13.39
CA CYS A 45 9.37 11.24 14.32
C CYS A 45 9.00 11.46 15.80
N GLU A 46 7.85 10.97 16.25
CA GLU A 46 7.57 10.84 17.70
C GLU A 46 7.49 9.37 18.12
N LYS A 47 8.49 8.94 18.90
CA LYS A 47 8.65 7.59 19.46
C LYS A 47 7.69 7.24 20.62
N ASN A 48 6.60 7.99 20.82
CA ASN A 48 5.59 7.69 21.85
C ASN A 48 4.25 7.30 21.23
N ILE A 49 4.02 5.99 21.09
CA ILE A 49 2.91 5.40 20.33
C ILE A 49 1.54 5.59 21.03
N PHE A 50 1.52 5.95 22.32
CA PHE A 50 0.28 6.10 23.11
C PHE A 50 -0.15 7.56 23.40
N HIS A 51 0.67 8.58 23.15
CA HIS A 51 0.36 9.95 23.58
C HIS A 51 -0.21 10.88 22.48
N GLY A 52 -0.55 10.34 21.30
CA GLY A 52 -1.06 11.17 20.19
C GLY A 52 -1.96 10.47 19.18
N ILE A 53 -2.13 9.14 19.27
CA ILE A 53 -2.99 8.39 18.33
C ILE A 53 -4.46 8.80 18.42
N SER A 54 -4.89 9.35 19.57
CA SER A 54 -6.25 9.85 19.82
C SER A 54 -6.48 11.30 19.38
N LYS A 55 -5.46 12.08 19.00
CA LYS A 55 -5.62 13.51 18.68
C LYS A 55 -6.31 13.78 17.35
N ASN A 56 -6.50 12.76 16.50
CA ASN A 56 -7.12 12.95 15.19
C ASN A 56 -8.04 11.77 14.83
N PRO A 57 -9.28 11.77 15.38
CA PRO A 57 -10.24 10.69 15.20
C PRO A 57 -10.61 10.45 13.74
N ILE A 58 -10.38 11.43 12.85
CA ILE A 58 -10.63 11.34 11.42
C ILE A 58 -9.83 10.19 10.79
N PHE A 59 -8.57 9.99 11.19
CA PHE A 59 -7.75 8.92 10.63
C PHE A 59 -8.26 7.53 11.02
N TYR A 60 -8.57 7.34 12.30
CA TYR A 60 -9.14 6.09 12.80
C TYR A 60 -10.54 5.84 12.22
N GLY A 61 -11.33 6.90 12.05
CA GLY A 61 -12.63 6.85 11.39
C GLY A 61 -12.53 6.34 9.96
N ILE A 62 -11.64 6.91 9.13
CA ILE A 62 -11.42 6.42 7.77
C ILE A 62 -10.94 4.96 7.79
N TRP A 63 -10.02 4.62 8.69
CA TRP A 63 -9.49 3.26 8.81
C TRP A 63 -10.58 2.22 9.12
N ILE A 64 -11.42 2.50 10.12
CA ILE A 64 -12.55 1.64 10.49
C ILE A 64 -13.58 1.58 9.36
N VAL A 65 -13.98 2.73 8.80
CA VAL A 65 -14.99 2.78 7.73
C VAL A 65 -14.52 1.95 6.54
N THR A 66 -13.27 2.12 6.11
CA THR A 66 -12.72 1.32 5.01
C THR A 66 -12.67 -0.17 5.36
N PHE A 67 -12.27 -0.53 6.59
CA PHE A 67 -12.24 -1.93 7.02
C PHE A 67 -13.64 -2.58 7.06
N ILE A 68 -14.65 -1.86 7.57
CA ILE A 68 -16.05 -2.33 7.56
C ILE A 68 -16.56 -2.47 6.13
N VAL A 69 -16.28 -1.49 5.27
CA VAL A 69 -16.63 -1.57 3.84
C VAL A 69 -15.97 -2.78 3.18
N GLN A 70 -14.71 -3.10 3.52
CA GLN A 70 -14.07 -4.32 3.03
C GLN A 70 -14.78 -5.59 3.46
N ILE A 71 -15.20 -5.68 4.73
CA ILE A 71 -15.97 -6.84 5.21
C ILE A 71 -17.29 -6.95 4.42
N VAL A 72 -18.00 -5.83 4.22
CA VAL A 72 -19.27 -5.83 3.48
C VAL A 72 -19.06 -6.21 2.00
N LEU A 73 -18.02 -5.70 1.35
CA LEU A 73 -17.72 -6.03 -0.05
C LEU A 73 -17.26 -7.49 -0.22
N VAL A 74 -16.44 -8.01 0.68
CA VAL A 74 -15.97 -9.40 0.60
C VAL A 74 -17.11 -10.39 0.91
N GLN A 75 -17.98 -10.05 1.86
CA GLN A 75 -19.06 -10.94 2.30
C GLN A 75 -20.31 -10.85 1.44
N TYR A 76 -20.67 -9.65 0.96
CA TYR A 76 -21.90 -9.37 0.22
C TYR A 76 -21.67 -8.85 -1.21
N GLY A 77 -20.44 -8.51 -1.59
CA GLY A 77 -20.09 -8.12 -2.97
C GLY A 77 -20.08 -9.29 -3.96
N SER A 78 -20.53 -10.47 -3.55
CA SER A 78 -20.72 -11.61 -4.46
C SER A 78 -21.73 -11.33 -5.57
N PHE A 79 -22.76 -10.54 -5.27
CA PHE A 79 -23.82 -10.23 -6.24
C PHE A 79 -23.40 -9.20 -7.30
N THR A 80 -22.59 -8.20 -6.94
CA THR A 80 -22.22 -7.08 -7.84
C THR A 80 -20.79 -7.14 -8.36
N PHE A 81 -19.87 -7.72 -7.59
CA PHE A 81 -18.43 -7.77 -7.91
C PHE A 81 -17.92 -9.19 -8.13
N SER A 82 -18.81 -10.19 -8.15
CA SER A 82 -18.46 -11.61 -8.23
C SER A 82 -17.42 -12.03 -7.17
N CYS A 83 -17.42 -11.34 -6.03
CA CYS A 83 -16.51 -11.64 -4.93
C CYS A 83 -16.93 -12.93 -4.22
N VAL A 84 -15.96 -13.71 -3.77
CA VAL A 84 -16.23 -14.90 -2.94
C VAL A 84 -15.91 -14.56 -1.49
N ALA A 85 -16.79 -14.99 -0.58
CA ALA A 85 -16.54 -14.88 0.84
C ALA A 85 -15.21 -15.56 1.20
N LEU A 86 -14.26 -14.74 1.67
CA LEU A 86 -12.90 -15.18 1.94
C LEU A 86 -12.82 -15.86 3.31
N ALA A 87 -12.09 -16.98 3.40
CA ALA A 87 -11.89 -17.67 4.67
C ALA A 87 -11.04 -16.83 5.64
N PHE A 88 -11.19 -17.06 6.95
CA PHE A 88 -10.41 -16.33 7.97
C PHE A 88 -8.89 -16.45 7.77
N GLN A 89 -8.41 -17.61 7.34
CA GLN A 89 -6.99 -17.81 7.02
C GLN A 89 -6.52 -16.89 5.88
N GLN A 90 -7.32 -16.73 4.83
CA GLN A 90 -7.01 -15.86 3.69
C GLN A 90 -7.03 -14.38 4.12
N TRP A 91 -7.93 -13.99 5.02
CA TRP A 91 -7.93 -12.67 5.64
C TRP A 91 -6.62 -12.36 6.38
N ILE A 92 -6.09 -13.31 7.14
CA ILE A 92 -4.79 -13.14 7.82
C ILE A 92 -3.67 -12.94 6.79
N TRP A 93 -3.63 -13.74 5.73
CA TRP A 93 -2.65 -13.55 4.65
C TRP A 93 -2.77 -12.16 4.01
N CYS A 94 -3.99 -11.67 3.78
CA CYS A 94 -4.21 -10.33 3.24
C CYS A 94 -3.70 -9.23 4.17
N LEU A 95 -3.95 -9.37 5.48
CA LEU A 95 -3.45 -8.45 6.49
C LEU A 95 -1.92 -8.46 6.58
N LEU A 96 -1.29 -9.64 6.50
CA LEU A 96 0.16 -9.76 6.48
C LEU A 96 0.76 -9.04 5.28
N PHE A 97 0.19 -9.20 4.08
CA PHE A 97 0.62 -8.45 2.90
C PHE A 97 0.41 -6.95 3.05
N GLY A 98 -0.70 -6.50 3.64
CA GLY A 98 -0.92 -5.08 3.90
C GLY A 98 0.11 -4.48 4.87
N VAL A 99 0.39 -5.16 5.99
CA VAL A 99 1.38 -4.74 6.98
C VAL A 99 2.81 -4.75 6.39
N SER A 100 3.10 -5.65 5.45
CA SER A 100 4.41 -5.72 4.78
C SER A 100 4.82 -4.38 4.14
N VAL A 101 3.86 -3.56 3.70
CA VAL A 101 4.11 -2.23 3.13
C VAL A 101 4.59 -1.23 4.17
N LEU A 102 4.15 -1.34 5.41
CA LEU A 102 4.70 -0.54 6.51
C LEU A 102 6.16 -0.92 6.78
N LEU A 103 6.45 -2.23 6.81
CA LEU A 103 7.81 -2.74 7.00
C LEU A 103 8.75 -2.30 5.88
N TRP A 104 8.30 -2.41 4.63
CA TRP A 104 9.07 -1.96 3.47
C TRP A 104 9.38 -0.46 3.54
N ASN A 105 8.42 0.37 3.96
CA ASN A 105 8.65 1.80 4.16
C ASN A 105 9.69 2.08 5.26
N GLN A 106 9.74 1.30 6.34
CA GLN A 106 10.79 1.41 7.36
C GLN A 106 12.16 1.03 6.78
N VAL A 107 12.25 -0.04 5.99
CA VAL A 107 13.50 -0.47 5.34
C VAL A 107 14.03 0.60 4.39
N LEU A 108 13.16 1.19 3.56
CA LEU A 108 13.54 2.29 2.66
C LEU A 108 13.99 3.54 3.41
N SER A 109 13.39 3.83 4.56
CA SER A 109 13.78 4.96 5.40
C SER A 109 15.17 4.79 6.03
N LEU A 110 15.67 3.55 6.14
CA LEU A 110 17.03 3.28 6.64
C LEU A 110 18.11 3.49 5.58
N ILE A 111 17.75 3.58 4.30
CA ILE A 111 18.69 3.86 3.22
C ILE A 111 18.91 5.37 3.18
N PRO A 112 20.09 5.90 3.57
CA PRO A 112 20.36 7.32 3.44
C PRO A 112 20.44 7.66 1.95
N VAL A 113 19.39 8.28 1.42
CA VAL A 113 19.45 8.89 0.09
C VAL A 113 20.29 10.16 0.23
N THR A 114 21.58 10.06 -0.11
CA THR A 114 22.46 11.21 -0.28
C THR A 114 21.87 12.10 -1.37
N ARG A 115 21.04 13.06 -0.98
CA ARG A 115 20.66 14.15 -1.88
C ARG A 115 21.90 15.02 -2.05
N HIS A 116 22.65 14.80 -3.12
CA HIS A 116 23.41 15.88 -3.71
C HIS A 116 22.37 16.92 -4.17
N ILE A 117 22.10 17.89 -3.32
CA ILE A 117 21.52 19.16 -3.75
C ILE A 117 22.70 19.90 -4.37
N PRO A 118 22.80 20.03 -5.70
CA PRO A 118 23.79 20.92 -6.27
C PRO A 118 23.39 22.34 -5.86
N THR A 119 24.03 22.85 -4.81
CA THR A 119 23.99 24.26 -4.42
C THR A 119 24.80 25.10 -5.43
N SER A 120 24.52 24.96 -6.73
CA SER A 120 25.15 25.71 -7.83
C SER A 120 24.17 26.69 -8.50
N SER A 121 23.21 27.22 -7.73
CA SER A 121 22.26 28.23 -8.27
C SER A 121 21.93 29.36 -7.30
N ALA A 122 22.46 29.33 -6.08
CA ALA A 122 22.33 30.44 -5.12
C ALA A 122 23.63 31.23 -4.91
N SER A 123 24.79 30.66 -5.24
CA SER A 123 26.10 31.35 -5.22
C SER A 123 26.45 32.02 -6.54
N ASP A 124 25.83 31.62 -7.66
CA ASP A 124 26.24 32.07 -9.01
C ASP A 124 25.44 33.29 -9.51
N VAL A 125 24.47 33.79 -8.73
CA VAL A 125 23.66 34.99 -9.05
C VAL A 125 24.04 36.20 -8.19
N TYR A 126 24.81 36.01 -7.12
CA TYR A 126 25.33 37.10 -6.28
C TYR A 126 26.85 37.20 -6.47
N ASP A 127 27.27 37.96 -7.47
CA ASP A 127 28.65 38.42 -7.61
C ASP A 127 28.77 39.89 -7.16
N PRO A 128 29.30 40.16 -5.96
CA PRO A 128 29.49 41.52 -5.45
C PRO A 128 30.63 42.28 -6.17
N THR A 129 31.28 41.69 -7.19
CA THR A 129 32.35 42.33 -7.96
C THR A 129 31.90 42.91 -9.31
N LEU A 130 30.64 42.71 -9.70
CA LEU A 130 30.04 43.43 -10.83
C LEU A 130 29.72 44.88 -10.40
N SER A 131 30.70 45.76 -10.56
CA SER A 131 30.48 47.22 -10.63
C SER A 131 29.42 47.53 -11.70
N PRO A 132 28.57 48.56 -11.52
CA PRO A 132 27.60 48.95 -12.53
C PRO A 132 28.35 49.34 -13.80
N VAL A 133 28.31 48.47 -14.82
CA VAL A 133 28.76 48.84 -16.16
C VAL A 133 27.74 49.83 -16.70
N GLU A 134 28.26 50.99 -17.06
CA GLU A 134 27.51 52.17 -17.48
C GLU A 134 26.64 51.93 -18.72
N LEU A 135 25.45 52.56 -18.67
CA LEU A 135 24.47 52.88 -19.72
C LEU A 135 23.92 51.73 -20.58
#